data_AF-A0A4Y9SYD0-F1
#
_entry.id   AF-A0A4Y9SYD0-F1
#
_cell.length_a   1.000
_cell.length_b   1.000
_cell.length_c   1.000
_cell.angle_alpha   90.00
_cell.angle_beta   90.00
_cell.angle_gamma   90.00
#
_symmetry.space_group_name_H-M   'P 1'
#
loop_
_entity.id
_entity.type
_entity.pdbx_description
1 polymer ?
#
loop_
_entity_poly.entity_id
_entity_poly.type
_entity_poly.pdbx_seq_one_letter_code
_entity_poly.pdbx_strand_id
1 'polypeptide(L)' 'MTYEEYLDEVTTLIFEKYGVAEAAAVKLVVNAQDEEFFVKHDEDKKLRTIDQAHKDAKTIYEAAQSGKQKPAR' A
#
# COMPACT_ATOMS: atom_id res chain seq x y z
N MET A 1 6.67 -12.69 -5.83
CA MET A 1 6.62 -11.83 -7.03
C MET A 1 7.94 -11.05 -7.11
N THR A 2 8.24 -10.35 -8.19
CA THR A 2 9.30 -9.30 -8.16
C THR A 2 8.86 -8.14 -7.26
N TYR A 3 9.76 -7.20 -6.97
CA TYR A 3 9.45 -6.07 -6.08
C TYR A 3 8.43 -5.14 -6.73
N GLU A 4 8.68 -4.76 -7.98
CA GLU A 4 7.76 -3.93 -8.77
C GLU A 4 6.39 -4.59 -8.97
N GLU A 5 6.34 -5.88 -9.34
CA GLU A 5 5.07 -6.62 -9.45
C GLU A 5 4.31 -6.66 -8.11
N TYR A 6 5.03 -6.68 -6.99
CA TYR A 6 4.40 -6.65 -5.66
C TYR A 6 3.81 -5.28 -5.35
N LEU A 7 4.52 -4.19 -5.67
CA LEU A 7 4.02 -2.83 -5.48
C LEU A 7 2.81 -2.53 -6.39
N ASP A 8 2.85 -3.02 -7.63
CA ASP A 8 1.75 -2.91 -8.58
C ASP A 8 0.52 -3.68 -8.11
N GLU A 9 0.70 -4.89 -7.58
CA GLU A 9 -0.37 -5.70 -6.98
C GLU A 9 -0.98 -4.98 -5.76
N VAL A 10 -0.16 -4.46 -4.85
CA VAL A 10 -0.66 -3.69 -3.68
C VAL A 10 -1.47 -2.47 -4.15
N THR A 11 -0.98 -1.76 -5.17
CA THR A 11 -1.66 -0.60 -5.75
C THR A 11 -3.02 -0.99 -6.35
N THR A 12 -3.04 -2.05 -7.15
CA THR A 12 -4.25 -2.60 -7.78
C THR A 12 -5.27 -2.99 -6.72
N LEU A 13 -4.83 -3.70 -5.68
CA LEU A 13 -5.69 -4.09 -4.57
C LEU A 13 -6.27 -2.91 -3.81
N ILE A 14 -5.51 -1.82 -3.65
CA ILE A 14 -6.02 -0.60 -3.03
C ILE A 14 -7.11 0.03 -3.93
N PHE A 15 -6.83 0.19 -5.22
CA PHE A 15 -7.75 0.72 -6.22
C PHE A 15 -9.07 -0.07 -6.26
N GLU A 16 -8.98 -1.39 -6.43
CA GLU A 16 -10.16 -2.25 -6.64
C GLU A 16 -10.95 -2.51 -5.36
N LYS A 17 -10.30 -2.79 -4.23
CA LYS A 17 -11.02 -3.18 -3.00
C LYS A 17 -11.64 -2.01 -2.27
N TYR A 18 -11.01 -0.84 -2.33
CA TYR A 18 -11.45 0.34 -1.57
C TYR A 18 -12.09 1.41 -2.44
N GLY A 19 -12.18 1.21 -3.76
CA GLY A 19 -12.84 2.13 -4.68
C GLY A 19 -12.20 3.52 -4.70
N VAL A 20 -10.91 3.61 -4.39
CA VAL A 20 -10.14 4.85 -4.52
C VAL A 20 -9.67 4.99 -5.96
N ALA A 21 -9.45 6.22 -6.43
CA ALA A 21 -8.90 6.43 -7.77
C ALA A 21 -7.48 5.84 -7.89
N GLU A 22 -7.12 5.34 -9.06
CA GLU A 22 -5.82 4.70 -9.32
C GLU A 22 -4.64 5.61 -8.94
N ALA A 23 -4.67 6.87 -9.39
CA ALA A 23 -3.66 7.86 -9.01
C ALA A 23 -3.57 8.11 -7.49
N ALA A 24 -4.69 7.96 -6.77
CA ALA A 24 -4.70 8.05 -5.31
C ALA A 24 -4.09 6.79 -4.68
N ALA A 25 -4.39 5.60 -5.19
CA ALA A 25 -3.77 4.35 -4.76
C ALA A 25 -2.24 4.37 -4.93
N VAL A 26 -1.76 4.79 -6.11
CA VAL A 26 -0.33 4.96 -6.38
C VAL A 26 0.30 5.90 -5.35
N LYS A 27 -0.33 7.05 -5.08
CA LYS A 27 0.18 7.99 -4.08
C LYS A 27 0.27 7.38 -2.67
N LEU A 28 -0.68 6.53 -2.29
CA LEU A 28 -0.62 5.84 -1.00
C LEU A 28 0.56 4.88 -0.92
N VAL A 29 0.83 4.13 -1.99
CA VAL A 29 1.97 3.21 -2.07
C VAL A 29 3.30 3.97 -2.11
N VAL A 30 3.40 5.10 -2.82
CA VAL A 30 4.58 5.97 -2.80
C VAL A 30 4.84 6.53 -1.42
N ASN A 31 3.81 7.05 -0.73
CA ASN A 31 3.98 7.51 0.65
C ASN A 31 4.47 6.40 1.59
N ALA A 32 3.95 5.17 1.43
CA ALA A 32 4.42 4.02 2.21
C ALA A 32 5.88 3.65 1.89
N GLN A 33 6.32 3.82 0.63
CA GLN A 33 7.73 3.67 0.27
C GLN A 33 8.61 4.73 0.94
N ASP A 34 8.18 5.99 0.98
CA ASP A 34 8.89 7.08 1.66
C ASP A 34 8.98 6.86 3.19
N GLU A 35 8.00 6.16 3.78
CA GLU A 35 8.00 5.74 5.19
C GLU A 35 8.74 4.41 5.43
N GLU A 36 9.52 3.93 4.45
CA GLU A 36 10.33 2.71 4.55
C GLU A 36 9.52 1.42 4.79
N PHE A 37 8.21 1.44 4.56
CA PHE A 37 7.29 0.31 4.82
C PHE A 37 7.69 -0.95 4.04
N PHE A 38 8.20 -0.79 2.82
CA PHE A 38 8.52 -1.90 1.91
C PHE A 38 9.98 -2.37 1.96
N VAL A 39 10.86 -1.77 2.76
CA VAL A 39 12.30 -2.14 2.81
C VAL A 39 12.49 -3.64 3.03
N LYS A 40 11.76 -4.24 3.97
CA LYS A 40 11.84 -5.69 4.22
C LYS A 40 11.34 -6.54 3.04
N HIS A 41 10.38 -6.03 2.27
CA HIS A 41 9.83 -6.75 1.11
C HIS A 41 10.82 -6.78 -0.05
N ASP A 42 11.64 -5.73 -0.19
CA ASP A 42 12.74 -5.70 -1.16
C ASP A 42 13.80 -6.77 -0.83
N GLU A 43 14.23 -6.80 0.44
CA GLU A 43 15.25 -7.74 0.94
C GLU A 43 14.78 -9.20 0.97
N ASP A 44 13.52 -9.47 1.35
CA ASP A 44 12.98 -10.83 1.46
C ASP A 44 11.86 -11.11 0.44
N LYS A 45 12.21 -11.88 -0.59
CA LYS A 45 11.28 -12.35 -1.62
C LYS A 45 10.11 -13.17 -1.07
N LYS A 46 10.23 -13.80 0.09
CA LYS A 46 9.16 -14.60 0.71
C LYS A 46 8.02 -13.74 1.23
N LEU A 47 8.25 -12.46 1.45
CA LEU A 47 7.21 -11.51 1.85
C LEU A 47 6.37 -11.02 0.66
N ARG A 48 6.84 -11.18 -0.57
CA ARG A 48 6.16 -10.72 -1.79
C ARG A 48 5.16 -11.75 -2.32
N THR A 49 4.14 -12.06 -1.52
CA THR A 49 3.04 -12.98 -1.85
C THR A 49 1.71 -12.23 -1.97
N ILE A 50 0.73 -12.79 -2.69
CA ILE A 50 -0.61 -12.20 -2.83
C ILE A 50 -1.29 -11.99 -1.46
N ASP A 51 -1.16 -12.96 -0.56
CA ASP A 51 -1.73 -12.85 0.79
C ASP A 51 -1.12 -11.68 1.59
N GLN A 52 0.18 -11.41 1.41
CA GLN A 52 0.83 -10.27 2.04
C GLN A 52 0.42 -8.96 1.35
N ALA A 53 0.31 -8.94 0.02
CA ALA A 53 -0.14 -7.78 -0.72
C ALA A 53 -1.54 -7.30 -0.25
N HIS A 54 -2.45 -8.23 0.03
CA HIS A 54 -3.76 -7.91 0.61
C HIS A 54 -3.67 -7.28 2.01
N LYS A 55 -2.76 -7.76 2.87
CA LYS A 55 -2.58 -7.23 4.22
C LYS A 55 -1.98 -5.82 4.17
N ASP A 56 -1.00 -5.62 3.30
CA ASP A 56 -0.32 -4.34 3.13
C ASP A 56 -1.26 -3.30 2.52
N ALA A 57 -2.01 -3.67 1.47
CA ALA A 57 -3.06 -2.82 0.88
C ALA A 57 -4.06 -2.34 1.93
N LYS A 58 -4.51 -3.23 2.81
CA LYS A 58 -5.39 -2.89 3.93
C LYS A 58 -4.71 -1.93 4.92
N THR A 59 -3.50 -2.25 5.33
CA THR A 59 -2.74 -1.47 6.32
C THR A 59 -2.50 -0.05 5.83
N ILE A 60 -2.06 0.10 4.57
CA ILE A 60 -1.80 1.39 3.93
C ILE A 60 -3.10 2.20 3.80
N TYR A 61 -4.19 1.56 3.38
CA TYR A 61 -5.48 2.23 3.27
C TYR A 61 -5.98 2.71 4.64
N GLU A 62 -5.91 1.87 5.68
CA GLU A 62 -6.34 2.22 7.05
C GLU A 62 -5.49 3.35 7.64
N ALA A 63 -4.16 3.29 7.49
CA ALA A 63 -3.26 4.36 7.93
C ALA A 63 -3.59 5.70 7.27
N ALA A 64 -3.91 5.68 5.97
CA ALA A 64 -4.33 6.87 5.23
C ALA A 64 -5.68 7.45 5.68
N GLN A 65 -6.58 6.64 6.22
CA GLN A 65 -7.84 7.13 6.83
C GLN A 65 -7.62 7.68 8.23
N SER A 66 -6.74 7.07 9.03
CA SER A 66 -6.39 7.55 10.37
C SER A 66 -5.64 8.88 10.33
N GLY A 67 -4.80 9.12 9.32
CA GLY A 67 -4.17 10.42 9.07
C GLY A 67 -5.14 11.51 8.57
N LYS A 68 -6.34 11.14 8.12
CA LYS A 68 -7.41 12.07 7.72
C LYS A 68 -8.32 12.51 8.88
N GLN A 69 -8.01 12.16 10.12
CA GLN A 69 -8.84 12.51 11.27
C GLN A 69 -8.72 14.00 11.65
N LYS A 70 -9.51 14.81 10.93
CA LYS A 70 -10.04 16.17 11.17
C LYS A 70 -9.03 17.34 11.38
N PRO A 71 -9.12 18.44 10.60
CA PRO A 71 -8.69 19.73 11.11
C PRO A 71 -9.60 20.08 12.29
N ALA A 72 -9.00 20.31 13.46
CA ALA A 72 -9.71 20.85 14.61
C ALA A 72 -10.34 22.20 14.20
N ARG A 73 -11.64 22.31 14.40
CA ARG A 73 -12.42 23.54 14.27
C ARG A 73 -12.09 24.50 15.41
#